data_AF-A0A645JYC5-F1
#
_entry.id   AF-A0A645JYC5-F1
#
_cell.length_a   1.000
_cell.length_b   1.000
_cell.length_c   1.000
_cell.angle_alpha   90.00
_cell.angle_beta   90.00
_cell.angle_gamma   90.00
#
_symmetry.space_group_name_H-M   'P 1'
#
loop_
_entity.id
_entity.type
_entity.pdbx_description
1 polymer ?
#
loop_
_entity_poly.entity_id
_entity_poly.type
_entity_poly.pdbx_seq_one_letter_code
_entity_poly.pdbx_strand_id
1 'polypeptide(L)' 'MKNGKPQNIVVYTKHARGLVVRFCAQTKAKTLNEVKAFNLENYRIDESLSTKTNLVFTR' A
#
# COMPACT_ATOMS: atom_id res chain seq x y z
N MET A 1 2.63 9.04 -13.22
CA MET A 1 4.03 9.18 -13.66
C MET A 1 4.23 10.56 -14.25
N LYS A 2 5.14 11.38 -13.71
CA LYS A 2 5.74 12.49 -14.48
C LYS A 2 7.15 12.00 -14.83
N ASN A 3 7.42 11.81 -16.12
CA ASN A 3 8.73 11.40 -16.67
C ASN A 3 9.23 9.99 -16.31
N GLY A 4 8.34 8.99 -16.25
CA GLY A 4 8.74 7.57 -16.13
C GLY A 4 9.37 7.15 -14.79
N LYS A 5 9.50 8.06 -13.82
CA LYS A 5 9.93 7.74 -12.45
C LYS A 5 8.74 7.80 -11.49
N PRO A 6 8.61 6.85 -10.54
CA PRO A 6 7.65 6.96 -9.46
C PRO A 6 8.04 8.18 -8.62
N GLN A 7 7.27 9.26 -8.73
CA GLN A 7 7.41 10.40 -7.82
C GLN A 7 6.66 10.07 -6.54
N ASN A 8 7.36 10.07 -5.41
CA ASN A 8 6.74 10.05 -4.09
C ASN A 8 6.07 11.40 -3.83
N ILE A 9 4.86 11.54 -4.35
CA ILE A 9 4.01 12.69 -4.04
C ILE A 9 3.50 12.49 -2.62
N VAL A 10 4.03 13.28 -1.70
CA VAL A 10 3.80 13.15 -0.26
C VAL A 10 2.32 13.09 0.10
N VAL A 11 1.47 13.84 -0.60
CA VAL A 11 0.01 13.85 -0.41
C VAL A 11 -0.59 12.46 -0.61
N TYR A 12 -0.27 11.78 -1.70
CA TYR A 12 -0.78 10.44 -2.00
C TYR A 12 -0.19 9.40 -1.04
N THR A 13 1.10 9.52 -0.67
CA THR A 13 1.71 8.62 0.33
C THR A 13 1.03 8.73 1.69
N LYS A 14 0.69 9.95 2.13
CA LYS A 14 -0.02 10.19 3.41
C LYS A 14 -1.45 9.64 3.34
N HIS A 15 -2.13 9.83 2.21
CA HIS A 15 -3.47 9.28 2.00
C HIS A 15 -3.48 7.75 2.01
N ALA A 16 -2.55 7.11 1.28
CA ALA A 16 -2.41 5.65 1.23
C ALA A 16 -2.21 5.03 2.61
N ARG A 17 -1.40 5.67 3.48
CA ARG A 17 -1.23 5.22 4.87
C ARG A 17 -2.54 5.22 5.65
N GLY A 18 -3.35 6.27 5.49
CA GLY A 18 -4.68 6.34 6.11
C GLY A 18 -5.61 5.25 5.59
N LEU A 19 -5.57 4.96 4.28
CA LEU A 19 -6.37 3.90 3.67
C LEU A 19 -5.98 2.51 4.16
N VAL A 20 -4.68 2.21 4.27
CA VAL A 20 -4.20 0.93 4.82
C VAL A 20 -4.69 0.74 6.25
N VAL A 21 -4.56 1.77 7.10
CA VAL A 21 -5.03 1.70 8.49
C VAL A 21 -6.55 1.51 8.56
N ARG A 22 -7.32 2.23 7.72
CA ARG A 22 -8.77 2.08 7.63
C ARG A 22 -9.16 0.68 7.20
N PHE A 23 -8.49 0.14 6.18
CA PHE A 23 -8.72 -1.22 5.70
C PHE A 23 -8.46 -2.24 6.81
N CYS A 24 -7.31 -2.16 7.49
CA CYS A 24 -6.98 -3.04 8.61
C CYS A 24 -8.02 -2.97 9.74
N ALA A 25 -8.52 -1.77 10.05
CA ALA A 25 -9.55 -1.59 11.07
C ALA A 25 -10.90 -2.20 10.67
N GLN A 26 -11.29 -2.07 9.40
CA GLN A 26 -12.55 -2.61 8.87
C GLN A 26 -12.54 -4.13 8.76
N THR A 27 -11.44 -4.70 8.25
CA THR A 27 -11.29 -6.16 8.08
C THR A 27 -10.83 -6.86 9.35
N LYS A 28 -10.49 -6.10 10.41
CA LYS A 28 -9.85 -6.59 11.63
C LYS A 28 -8.62 -7.46 11.31
N ALA A 29 -7.80 -6.97 10.37
CA ALA A 29 -6.60 -7.68 9.92
C ALA A 29 -5.69 -7.98 11.13
N LYS A 30 -5.42 -9.27 11.35
CA LYS A 30 -4.52 -9.79 12.39
C LYS A 30 -3.22 -10.32 11.82
N THR A 31 -3.21 -10.65 10.53
CA THR A 31 -2.06 -11.25 9.87
C THR A 31 -1.49 -10.34 8.79
N LEU A 32 -0.18 -10.46 8.52
CA LEU A 32 0.47 -9.74 7.42
C LEU A 32 -0.17 -10.07 6.07
N ASN A 33 -0.69 -11.28 5.90
CA ASN A 33 -1.30 -11.71 4.64
C ASN A 33 -2.60 -10.94 4.33
N GLU A 34 -3.38 -10.61 5.36
CA GLU A 34 -4.57 -9.77 5.20
C GLU A 34 -4.19 -8.33 4.83
N VAL A 35 -3.08 -7.81 5.39
CA VAL A 35 -2.56 -6.49 5.00
C VAL A 35 -2.09 -6.49 3.54
N LYS A 36 -1.51 -7.60 3.06
CA LYS A 36 -1.15 -7.75 1.63
C LYS A 36 -2.35 -7.76 0.70
N ALA A 37 -3.53 -8.16 1.19
CA ALA A 37 -4.78 -8.12 0.43
C ALA A 37 -5.34 -6.69 0.24
N PHE A 38 -4.66 -5.66 0.77
CA PHE A 38 -5.01 -4.27 0.55
C PHE A 38 -5.00 -3.93 -0.96
N ASN A 39 -6.18 -3.59 -1.48
CA ASN A 39 -6.40 -3.19 -2.87
C ASN A 39 -7.43 -2.05 -2.96
N LEU A 40 -7.19 -0.96 -2.22
CA LEU A 40 -8.02 0.24 -2.31
C LEU A 40 -7.38 1.24 -3.28
N GLU A 41 -8.21 2.01 -4.00
CA GLU A 41 -7.76 3.07 -4.91
C GLU A 41 -6.68 2.67 -5.95
N ASN A 42 -6.75 1.44 -6.46
CA ASN A 42 -5.76 0.85 -7.37
C ASN A 42 -4.34 0.69 -6.78
N TYR A 43 -4.15 0.85 -5.48
CA TYR A 43 -2.91 0.42 -4.85
C TYR A 43 -2.85 -1.09 -4.86
N ARG A 44 -1.75 -1.63 -5.37
CA ARG A 44 -1.48 -3.07 -5.38
C ARG A 44 -0.15 -3.34 -4.72
N ILE A 45 -0.06 -4.46 -4.02
CA ILE A 45 1.22 -4.92 -3.51
C ILE A 45 2.12 -5.30 -4.68
N ASP A 46 3.34 -4.80 -4.65
CA ASP A 46 4.40 -5.22 -5.55
C ASP A 46 5.25 -6.24 -4.81
N GLU A 47 4.98 -7.52 -5.05
CA GLU A 47 5.71 -8.61 -4.39
C GLU A 47 7.19 -8.65 -4.78
N SER A 48 7.55 -8.12 -5.96
CA SER A 48 8.95 -8.08 -6.42
C SER A 48 9.79 -7.06 -5.63
N LEU A 49 9.17 -5.99 -5.16
CA LEU A 49 9.78 -4.95 -4.34
C LEU A 49 9.53 -5.14 -2.83
N SER A 50 8.58 -6.00 -2.48
CA SER A 50 8.21 -6.27 -1.08
C SER A 50 9.14 -7.32 -0.47
N THR A 51 9.62 -7.05 0.75
CA THR A 51 10.38 -8.01 1.56
C THR A 51 9.54 -8.53 2.71
N LYS A 52 10.12 -9.42 3.54
CA LYS A 52 9.45 -10.01 4.70
C LYS A 52 8.95 -8.96 5.71
N THR A 53 9.60 -7.80 5.77
CA THR A 53 9.29 -6.72 6.71
C THR A 53 8.79 -5.44 6.03
N ASN A 54 9.16 -5.19 4.78
CA ASN A 54 8.75 -3.99 4.05
C ASN A 54 7.80 -4.36 2.91
N LEU A 55 6.53 -4.00 3.04
CA LEU A 55 5.52 -4.16 2.00
C LEU A 55 5.47 -2.89 1.16
N VAL A 56 5.70 -3.03 -0.15
CA VAL A 56 5.69 -1.93 -1.11
C VAL A 56 4.38 -1.99 -1.89
N PHE A 57 3.60 -0.90 -1.82
CA PHE A 57 2.36 -0.75 -2.56
C PHE A 57 2.55 0.31 -3.64
N THR A 58 2.20 -0.04 -4.88
CA THR A 58 2.35 0.80 -6.07
C THR A 58 1.00 1.01 -6.76
N ARG A 59 0.92 2.04 -7.61
CA ARG A 59 -0.26 2.40 -8.42
C ARG A 59 0.19 2.70 -9.84
#